data_AF-A0A7S0BFC0-F1
#
_entry.id   AF-A0A7S0BFC0-F1
#
_cell.length_a   1.000
_cell.length_b   1.000
_cell.length_c   1.000
_cell.angle_alpha   90.00
_cell.angle_beta   90.00
_cell.angle_gamma   90.00
#
_symmetry.space_group_name_H-M   'P 1'
#
loop_
_entity.id
_entity.type
_entity.pdbx_description
1 polymer ?
#
loop_
_entity_poly.entity_id
_entity_poly.type
_entity_poly.pdbx_seq_one_letter_code
_entity_poly.pdbx_strand_id
1 'polypeptide(L)'
;GTRDSEYANYLRRLVWDWLARDLFQPPLILASDGASTSSVVSTTSLPKRCVATFYLSKVLPEIIGVGDVEAVFGDSTAVLKMVAGELRADLLFRARKSVSNFVLDDEDHVLLSPLASPWRPKERRNSNWFPSCLVTRTSLHIMEVVKQACADAATASQDGGEDQVLPETLLSTAIEALEAYRVDIPILHQTAFQGSLKLRCLYHNDCFMLSHVFGNIRSTSRLVSTAMKLRSSGSEVLLEAIADEKQRLYQSIEISSFGDGSLTHYGTPHVRKQCDLELTRMFAHNQEVCRVYAAMLPAGAAGNAIASLCGEFLKALTGSILALAEIAAEACDGLAFLLAGTVANCERLATPDRLREADADAAKGYQTAVKRVQAFQEIL
;
A
#
# COMPACT_ATOMS: atom_id res chain seq x y z
N GLY A 1 30.13 -19.45 -50.36
CA GLY A 1 29.84 -20.90 -50.25
C GLY A 1 30.17 -21.41 -48.87
N THR A 2 31.41 -21.86 -48.63
CA THR A 2 31.86 -22.40 -47.33
C THR A 2 32.40 -21.33 -46.37
N ARG A 3 33.02 -20.26 -46.89
CA ARG A 3 33.55 -19.15 -46.05
C ARG A 3 32.48 -18.31 -45.35
N ASP A 4 31.32 -18.14 -45.98
CA ASP A 4 30.21 -17.39 -45.38
C ASP A 4 29.59 -18.15 -44.19
N SER A 5 29.61 -19.48 -44.24
CA SER A 5 29.13 -20.38 -43.18
C SER A 5 30.07 -20.39 -41.96
N GLU A 6 31.39 -20.43 -42.16
CA GLU A 6 32.36 -20.41 -41.06
C GLU A 6 32.38 -19.06 -40.33
N TYR A 7 32.28 -17.95 -41.08
CA TYR A 7 32.21 -16.61 -40.51
C TYR A 7 30.91 -16.39 -39.72
N ALA A 8 29.77 -16.85 -40.24
CA ALA A 8 28.49 -16.82 -39.52
C ALA A 8 28.53 -17.66 -38.23
N ASN A 9 29.17 -18.84 -38.26
CA ASN A 9 29.34 -19.68 -37.07
C ASN A 9 30.29 -19.08 -36.03
N TYR A 10 31.33 -18.36 -36.47
CA TYR A 10 32.23 -17.64 -35.59
C TYR A 10 31.52 -16.46 -34.90
N LEU A 11 30.81 -15.63 -35.67
CA LEU A 11 29.98 -14.53 -35.11
C LEU A 11 28.91 -15.08 -34.17
N ARG A 12 28.28 -16.21 -34.50
CA ARG A 12 27.32 -16.90 -33.62
C ARG A 12 27.94 -17.27 -32.29
N ARG A 13 29.12 -17.89 -32.28
CA ARG A 13 29.84 -18.21 -31.03
C ARG A 13 30.19 -16.97 -30.24
N LEU A 14 30.67 -15.93 -30.91
CA LEU A 14 31.14 -14.72 -30.24
C LEU A 14 29.99 -13.93 -29.60
N VAL A 15 28.85 -13.86 -30.28
CA VAL A 15 27.61 -13.27 -29.77
C VAL A 15 27.02 -14.12 -28.67
N TRP A 16 27.00 -15.45 -28.82
CA TRP A 16 26.51 -16.34 -27.75
C TRP A 16 27.40 -16.30 -26.51
N ASP A 17 28.71 -16.29 -26.66
CA ASP A 17 29.66 -16.20 -25.55
C ASP A 17 29.61 -14.82 -24.87
N TRP A 18 29.26 -13.76 -25.62
CA TRP A 18 28.99 -12.43 -25.08
C TRP A 18 27.63 -12.40 -24.35
N LEU A 19 26.56 -12.93 -24.95
CA LEU A 19 25.25 -13.07 -24.33
C LEU A 19 25.33 -13.93 -23.06
N ALA A 20 26.01 -15.07 -23.09
CA ALA A 20 26.15 -15.96 -21.94
C ALA A 20 26.97 -15.35 -20.80
N ARG A 21 27.97 -14.53 -21.12
CA ARG A 21 28.89 -13.93 -20.14
C ARG A 21 28.37 -12.62 -19.55
N ASP A 22 27.74 -11.81 -20.40
CA ASP A 22 27.34 -10.45 -20.06
C ASP A 22 25.83 -10.29 -19.89
N LEU A 23 25.00 -11.21 -20.40
CA LEU A 23 23.54 -11.19 -20.21
C LEU A 23 23.00 -12.36 -19.37
N PHE A 24 23.41 -13.60 -19.65
CA PHE A 24 23.02 -14.80 -18.89
C PHE A 24 24.07 -15.18 -17.84
N GLN A 25 24.57 -14.19 -17.08
CA GLN A 25 25.24 -14.53 -15.83
C GLN A 25 24.30 -15.41 -14.99
N PRO A 26 24.82 -16.39 -14.24
CA PRO A 26 23.98 -17.31 -13.49
C PRO A 26 22.97 -16.49 -12.68
N PRO A 27 21.68 -16.89 -12.69
CA PRO A 27 20.64 -16.11 -12.06
C PRO A 27 21.06 -15.79 -10.62
N LEU A 28 20.76 -14.58 -10.16
CA LEU A 28 20.99 -14.16 -8.77
C LEU A 28 20.45 -15.17 -7.74
N ILE A 29 19.49 -16.01 -8.15
CA ILE A 29 18.86 -17.08 -7.37
C ILE A 29 19.74 -18.35 -7.28
N LEU A 30 20.64 -18.62 -8.24
CA LEU A 30 21.59 -19.75 -8.20
C LEU A 30 22.98 -19.37 -7.65
N ALA A 31 23.29 -18.08 -7.51
CA ALA A 31 24.56 -17.62 -6.95
C ALA A 31 24.62 -17.68 -5.40
N SER A 32 23.58 -18.19 -4.72
CA SER A 32 23.52 -18.19 -3.26
C SER A 32 24.40 -19.25 -2.58
N ASP A 33 24.98 -20.20 -3.32
CA ASP A 33 25.89 -21.20 -2.76
C ASP A 33 27.33 -20.98 -3.28
N GLY A 34 28.03 -20.00 -2.72
CA GLY A 34 29.50 -20.09 -2.61
C GLY A 34 30.39 -19.24 -3.53
N ALA A 35 29.96 -18.06 -3.99
CA ALA A 35 30.88 -17.14 -4.68
C ALA A 35 31.01 -15.79 -3.97
N SER A 36 31.90 -15.75 -2.98
CA SER A 36 32.48 -14.51 -2.47
C SER A 36 33.47 -13.96 -3.52
N THR A 37 33.05 -13.02 -4.36
CA THR A 37 33.86 -11.88 -4.86
C THR A 37 33.09 -11.04 -5.88
N SER A 38 32.83 -9.78 -5.50
CA SER A 38 32.85 -8.58 -6.35
C SER A 38 32.34 -8.68 -7.80
N SER A 39 31.03 -8.72 -7.99
CA SER A 39 30.36 -7.79 -8.90
C SER A 39 28.86 -7.88 -8.65
N VAL A 40 28.35 -6.98 -7.81
CA VAL A 40 26.90 -6.78 -7.72
C VAL A 40 26.51 -6.09 -9.02
N VAL A 41 26.24 -6.89 -10.06
CA VAL A 41 25.62 -6.39 -11.29
C VAL A 41 24.32 -5.75 -10.87
N SER A 42 24.23 -4.44 -11.06
CA SER A 42 23.07 -3.65 -10.64
C SER A 42 21.81 -4.25 -11.23
N THR A 43 20.88 -4.64 -10.35
CA THR A 43 19.57 -5.21 -10.67
C THR A 43 18.76 -4.25 -11.58
N THR A 44 19.07 -2.95 -11.59
CA THR A 44 18.50 -1.96 -12.54
C THR A 44 18.85 -2.20 -14.01
N SER A 45 19.81 -3.08 -14.32
CA SER A 45 20.23 -3.38 -15.69
C SER A 45 19.55 -4.60 -16.31
N LEU A 46 18.88 -5.46 -15.54
CA LEU A 46 18.29 -6.71 -16.03
C LEU A 46 17.18 -6.48 -17.08
N PRO A 47 16.21 -5.57 -16.88
CA PRO A 47 15.19 -5.28 -17.89
C PRO A 47 15.78 -4.73 -19.19
N LYS A 48 16.75 -3.83 -19.09
CA LYS A 48 17.47 -3.27 -20.24
C LYS A 48 18.29 -4.34 -20.97
N ARG A 49 18.88 -5.27 -20.24
CA ARG A 49 19.62 -6.42 -20.79
C ARG A 49 18.66 -7.36 -21.50
N CYS A 50 17.56 -7.75 -20.90
CA CYS A 50 16.57 -8.64 -21.50
C CYS A 50 15.89 -8.04 -22.74
N VAL A 51 15.54 -6.75 -22.70
CA VAL A 51 15.08 -5.99 -23.88
C VAL A 51 16.18 -5.95 -24.93
N ALA A 52 17.44 -5.70 -24.55
CA ALA A 52 18.57 -5.78 -25.48
C ALA A 52 18.75 -7.20 -26.06
N THR A 53 18.56 -8.29 -25.29
CA THR A 53 18.58 -9.67 -25.80
C THR A 53 17.50 -9.89 -26.84
N PHE A 54 16.29 -9.39 -26.58
CA PHE A 54 15.16 -9.47 -27.50
C PHE A 54 15.43 -8.70 -28.80
N TYR A 55 15.93 -7.48 -28.68
CA TYR A 55 16.32 -6.70 -29.84
C TYR A 55 17.46 -7.36 -30.61
N LEU A 56 18.45 -7.91 -29.92
CA LEU A 56 19.56 -8.62 -30.54
C LEU A 56 19.09 -9.90 -31.24
N SER A 57 18.16 -10.67 -30.66
CA SER A 57 17.61 -11.86 -31.34
C SER A 57 16.80 -11.52 -32.60
N LYS A 58 16.22 -10.33 -32.68
CA LYS A 58 15.51 -9.80 -33.86
C LYS A 58 16.43 -9.16 -34.91
N VAL A 59 17.43 -8.40 -34.48
CA VAL A 59 18.28 -7.55 -35.33
C VAL A 59 19.52 -8.30 -35.85
N LEU A 60 20.10 -9.23 -35.08
CA LEU A 60 21.25 -10.01 -35.55
C LEU A 60 20.98 -10.83 -36.82
N PRO A 61 19.82 -11.49 -36.98
CA PRO A 61 19.53 -12.22 -38.21
C PRO A 61 19.48 -11.33 -39.45
N GLU A 62 18.95 -10.10 -39.32
CA GLU A 62 18.93 -9.10 -40.39
C GLU A 62 20.34 -8.59 -40.74
N ILE A 63 21.20 -8.40 -39.73
CA ILE A 63 22.58 -7.92 -39.93
C ILE A 63 23.52 -9.00 -40.50
N ILE A 64 23.37 -10.27 -40.10
CA ILE A 64 24.26 -11.35 -40.55
C ILE A 64 23.81 -11.92 -41.92
N GLY A 65 22.62 -11.54 -42.42
CA GLY A 65 22.12 -12.01 -43.72
C GLY A 65 21.88 -13.52 -43.74
N VAL A 66 21.64 -14.13 -42.58
CA VAL A 66 21.31 -15.56 -42.46
C VAL A 66 19.79 -15.65 -42.55
N GLY A 67 19.28 -16.18 -43.65
CA GLY A 67 17.84 -16.29 -43.93
C GLY A 67 17.04 -17.19 -42.98
N ASP A 68 17.64 -17.65 -41.88
CA ASP A 68 16.98 -18.52 -40.91
C ASP A 68 17.46 -18.22 -39.48
N VAL A 69 16.67 -17.43 -38.75
CA VAL A 69 16.89 -17.03 -37.35
C VAL A 69 16.98 -18.25 -36.42
N GLU A 70 16.21 -19.30 -36.73
CA GLU A 70 16.12 -20.53 -35.95
C GLU A 70 17.43 -21.33 -35.99
N ALA A 71 18.16 -21.27 -37.10
CA ALA A 71 19.45 -21.93 -37.24
C ALA A 71 20.53 -21.32 -36.33
N VAL A 72 20.39 -20.05 -35.92
CA VAL A 72 21.39 -19.28 -35.16
C VAL A 72 21.13 -19.28 -33.66
N PHE A 73 19.88 -19.08 -33.24
CA PHE A 73 19.50 -18.94 -31.83
C PHE A 73 18.68 -20.11 -31.28
N GLY A 74 18.39 -21.13 -32.10
CA GLY A 74 17.32 -22.09 -31.81
C GLY A 74 15.95 -21.43 -31.97
N ASP A 75 14.88 -22.11 -31.55
CA ASP A 75 13.52 -21.56 -31.52
C ASP A 75 13.54 -20.22 -30.76
N SER A 76 13.42 -19.11 -31.50
CA SER A 76 13.47 -17.74 -30.96
C SER A 76 12.41 -17.53 -29.87
N THR A 77 11.31 -18.27 -29.94
CA THR A 77 10.26 -18.35 -28.92
C THR A 77 10.78 -18.92 -27.60
N ALA A 78 11.70 -19.89 -27.62
CA ALA A 78 12.26 -20.51 -26.43
C ALA A 78 13.19 -19.55 -25.68
N VAL A 79 14.02 -18.79 -26.40
CA VAL A 79 14.87 -17.73 -25.82
C VAL A 79 14.00 -16.63 -25.20
N LEU A 80 12.93 -16.24 -25.90
CA LEU A 80 11.94 -15.28 -25.41
C LEU A 80 11.26 -15.74 -24.11
N LYS A 81 10.84 -17.00 -24.06
CA LYS A 81 10.24 -17.59 -22.85
C LYS A 81 11.22 -17.63 -21.68
N MET A 82 12.49 -17.93 -21.93
CA MET A 82 13.52 -17.94 -20.90
C MET A 82 13.77 -16.54 -20.33
N VAL A 83 13.94 -15.55 -21.21
CA VAL A 83 14.13 -14.14 -20.84
C VAL A 83 12.91 -13.60 -20.07
N ALA A 84 11.71 -13.90 -20.55
CA ALA A 84 10.47 -13.52 -19.88
C ALA A 84 10.35 -14.18 -18.48
N GLY A 85 10.79 -15.44 -18.36
CA GLY A 85 10.84 -16.18 -17.10
C GLY A 85 11.80 -15.57 -16.06
N GLU A 86 13.00 -15.16 -16.48
CA GLU A 86 13.98 -14.52 -15.61
C GLU A 86 13.51 -13.14 -15.13
N LEU A 87 12.97 -12.32 -16.05
CA LEU A 87 12.40 -11.01 -15.69
C LEU A 87 11.27 -11.13 -14.68
N ARG A 88 10.37 -12.09 -14.92
CA ARG A 88 9.29 -12.41 -13.99
C ARG A 88 9.85 -12.81 -12.63
N ALA A 89 10.84 -13.71 -12.58
CA ALA A 89 11.43 -14.18 -11.34
C ALA A 89 12.07 -13.06 -10.52
N ASP A 90 12.85 -12.18 -11.17
CA ASP A 90 13.50 -11.04 -10.50
C ASP A 90 12.49 -9.99 -9.99
N LEU A 91 11.52 -9.59 -10.82
CA LEU A 91 10.48 -8.64 -10.41
C LEU A 91 9.64 -9.17 -9.25
N LEU A 92 9.25 -10.46 -9.29
CA LEU A 92 8.53 -11.10 -8.19
C LEU A 92 9.39 -11.23 -6.94
N PHE A 93 10.68 -11.55 -7.08
CA PHE A 93 11.60 -11.60 -5.96
C PHE A 93 11.69 -10.24 -5.25
N ARG A 94 11.83 -9.15 -6.01
CA ARG A 94 11.86 -7.79 -5.45
C ARG A 94 10.53 -7.42 -4.78
N ALA A 95 9.40 -7.77 -5.41
CA ALA A 95 8.08 -7.52 -4.84
C ALA A 95 7.90 -8.26 -3.51
N ARG A 96 8.19 -9.57 -3.49
CA ARG A 96 8.07 -10.41 -2.29
C ARG A 96 9.05 -10.03 -1.18
N LYS A 97 10.28 -9.68 -1.53
CA LYS A 97 11.27 -9.14 -0.58
C LYS A 97 10.80 -7.81 0.03
N SER A 98 10.12 -6.97 -0.75
CA SER A 98 9.54 -5.73 -0.22
C SER A 98 8.38 -6.05 0.74
N VAL A 99 7.50 -6.99 0.36
CA VAL A 99 6.38 -7.46 1.20
C VAL A 99 6.85 -8.06 2.53
N SER A 100 7.91 -8.86 2.53
CA SER A 100 8.49 -9.40 3.77
C SER A 100 9.02 -8.30 4.69
N ASN A 101 9.47 -7.18 4.12
CA ASN A 101 10.04 -6.04 4.84
C ASN A 101 9.01 -4.94 5.14
N PHE A 102 7.71 -5.24 5.06
CA PHE A 102 6.62 -4.27 5.29
C PHE A 102 6.63 -3.66 6.70
N VAL A 103 7.30 -4.29 7.69
CA VAL A 103 7.30 -3.85 9.09
C VAL A 103 8.70 -3.89 9.69
N LEU A 104 9.25 -2.72 10.06
CA LEU A 104 10.06 -2.51 11.27
C LEU A 104 9.85 -1.04 11.71
N ASP A 105 9.66 -0.86 13.03
CA ASP A 105 9.09 0.29 13.79
C ASP A 105 9.67 1.71 13.57
N ASP A 106 10.41 1.98 12.50
CA ASP A 106 11.02 3.29 12.28
C ASP A 106 10.11 4.25 11.48
N GLU A 107 10.00 5.50 11.95
CA GLU A 107 9.32 6.59 11.23
C GLU A 107 9.88 6.80 9.82
N ASP A 108 11.10 6.34 9.56
CA ASP A 108 11.78 6.41 8.26
C ASP A 108 11.14 5.51 7.18
N HIS A 109 10.20 4.64 7.52
CA HIS A 109 9.48 3.78 6.58
C HIS A 109 8.13 4.33 6.10
N VAL A 110 7.68 5.45 6.65
CA VAL A 110 6.42 6.12 6.31
C VAL A 110 6.71 7.40 5.54
N LEU A 111 6.10 7.55 4.37
CA LEU A 111 6.35 8.64 3.43
C LEU A 111 5.03 9.26 2.99
N LEU A 112 5.05 10.53 2.59
CA LEU A 112 3.88 11.10 1.91
C LEU A 112 3.71 10.43 0.54
N SER A 113 2.47 10.13 0.16
CA SER A 113 2.18 9.64 -1.18
C SER A 113 2.72 10.62 -2.24
N PRO A 114 3.47 10.14 -3.24
CA PRO A 114 3.99 10.98 -4.33
C PRO A 114 2.86 11.53 -5.23
N LEU A 115 1.62 11.05 -5.06
CA LEU A 115 0.44 11.51 -5.78
C LEU A 115 -0.31 12.64 -5.05
N ALA A 116 0.10 12.95 -3.81
CA ALA A 116 -0.59 13.89 -2.95
C ALA A 116 -0.83 15.23 -3.65
N SER A 117 -2.11 15.55 -3.84
CA SER A 117 -2.55 16.81 -4.40
C SER A 117 -2.92 17.78 -3.27
N PRO A 118 -2.74 19.10 -3.48
CA PRO A 118 -3.22 20.10 -2.53
C PRO A 118 -4.70 19.91 -2.23
N TRP A 119 -5.11 20.24 -1.01
CA TRP A 119 -6.51 20.18 -0.62
C TRP A 119 -7.37 21.04 -1.55
N ARG A 120 -8.48 20.45 -2.03
CA ARG A 120 -9.50 21.14 -2.83
C ARG A 120 -10.90 20.67 -2.40
N PRO A 121 -11.91 21.55 -2.42
CA PRO A 121 -13.33 21.17 -2.31
C PRO A 121 -13.70 20.13 -3.37
N LYS A 122 -14.65 19.24 -3.07
CA LYS A 122 -15.00 18.09 -3.92
C LYS A 122 -15.36 18.51 -5.35
N GLU A 123 -16.02 19.65 -5.47
CA GLU A 123 -16.50 20.27 -6.72
C GLU A 123 -15.35 20.77 -7.61
N ARG A 124 -14.16 20.97 -7.04
CA ARG A 124 -12.96 21.49 -7.73
C ARG A 124 -11.88 20.44 -7.95
N ARG A 125 -12.16 19.18 -7.64
CA ARG A 125 -11.23 18.05 -7.84
C ARG A 125 -11.35 17.57 -9.28
N ASN A 126 -10.20 17.36 -9.94
CA ASN A 126 -10.15 16.71 -11.24
C ASN A 126 -10.05 15.17 -11.06
N SER A 127 -10.10 14.43 -12.17
CA SER A 127 -10.00 12.96 -12.16
C SER A 127 -8.68 12.43 -11.59
N ASN A 128 -7.63 13.24 -11.64
CA ASN A 128 -6.28 12.88 -11.20
C ASN A 128 -5.98 13.36 -9.77
N TRP A 129 -6.97 13.94 -9.10
CA TRP A 129 -6.78 14.42 -7.73
C TRP A 129 -6.68 13.22 -6.80
N PHE A 130 -5.59 13.19 -6.03
CA PHE A 130 -5.38 12.20 -4.98
C PHE A 130 -5.16 12.93 -3.65
N PRO A 131 -5.87 12.55 -2.57
CA PRO A 131 -5.70 13.21 -1.28
C PRO A 131 -4.30 13.02 -0.74
N SER A 132 -3.83 13.98 0.07
CA SER A 132 -2.63 13.80 0.89
C SER A 132 -2.85 12.65 1.86
N CYS A 133 -1.96 11.65 1.84
CA CYS A 133 -1.93 10.57 2.84
C CYS A 133 -0.52 9.99 2.98
N LEU A 134 -0.30 9.34 4.11
CA LEU A 134 0.93 8.62 4.41
C LEU A 134 0.85 7.19 3.87
N VAL A 135 1.95 6.73 3.27
CA VAL A 135 2.11 5.42 2.63
C VAL A 135 3.43 4.80 3.07
N THR A 136 3.53 3.48 2.99
CA THR A 136 4.76 2.76 3.32
C THR A 136 5.78 2.84 2.17
N ARG A 137 7.07 2.81 2.50
CA ARG A 137 8.13 2.64 1.49
C ARG A 137 7.91 1.36 0.66
N THR A 138 7.35 0.32 1.27
CA THR A 138 7.01 -0.93 0.59
C THR A 138 6.02 -0.72 -0.54
N SER A 139 4.94 0.04 -0.32
CA SER A 139 3.97 0.31 -1.39
C SER A 139 4.58 1.13 -2.53
N LEU A 140 5.54 2.01 -2.24
CA LEU A 140 6.30 2.72 -3.28
C LEU A 140 7.18 1.79 -4.11
N HIS A 141 7.88 0.83 -3.49
CA HIS A 141 8.65 -0.17 -4.22
C HIS A 141 7.76 -1.06 -5.10
N ILE A 142 6.60 -1.49 -4.59
CA ILE A 142 5.62 -2.23 -5.39
C ILE A 142 5.11 -1.38 -6.56
N MET A 143 4.80 -0.10 -6.32
CA MET A 143 4.40 0.81 -7.38
C MET A 143 5.48 0.92 -8.47
N GLU A 144 6.76 1.01 -8.10
CA GLU A 144 7.88 1.06 -9.05
C GLU A 144 8.00 -0.24 -9.87
N VAL A 145 7.99 -1.40 -9.21
CA VAL A 145 8.04 -2.72 -9.87
C VAL A 145 6.91 -2.88 -10.88
N VAL A 146 5.69 -2.51 -10.51
CA VAL A 146 4.51 -2.64 -11.37
C VAL A 146 4.55 -1.64 -12.53
N LYS A 147 4.98 -0.40 -12.28
CA LYS A 147 5.17 0.61 -13.34
C LYS A 147 6.23 0.16 -14.34
N GLN A 148 7.35 -0.36 -13.86
CA GLN A 148 8.43 -0.88 -14.70
C GLN A 148 7.93 -2.03 -15.58
N ALA A 149 7.26 -3.03 -14.99
CA ALA A 149 6.69 -4.13 -15.73
C ALA A 149 5.67 -3.68 -16.81
N CYS A 150 4.83 -2.69 -16.50
CA CYS A 150 3.89 -2.14 -17.48
C CYS A 150 4.60 -1.37 -18.62
N ALA A 151 5.65 -0.61 -18.31
CA ALA A 151 6.43 0.14 -19.30
C ALA A 151 7.21 -0.81 -20.23
N ASP A 152 7.83 -1.83 -19.65
CA ASP A 152 8.56 -2.86 -20.41
C ASP A 152 7.60 -3.66 -21.30
N ALA A 153 6.40 -3.99 -20.80
CA ALA A 153 5.37 -4.65 -21.61
C ALA A 153 4.92 -3.78 -22.78
N ALA A 154 4.67 -2.49 -22.56
CA ALA A 154 4.26 -1.56 -23.62
C ALA A 154 5.33 -1.41 -24.70
N THR A 155 6.61 -1.36 -24.30
CA THR A 155 7.76 -1.29 -25.22
C THR A 155 7.85 -2.58 -26.03
N ALA A 156 7.81 -3.74 -25.37
CA ALA A 156 7.85 -5.04 -26.04
C ALA A 156 6.67 -5.25 -27.02
N SER A 157 5.48 -4.70 -26.73
CA SER A 157 4.33 -4.75 -27.66
C SER A 157 4.49 -3.86 -28.89
N GLN A 158 5.20 -2.74 -28.81
CA GLN A 158 5.43 -1.84 -29.95
C GLN A 158 6.51 -2.36 -30.88
N ASP A 159 7.55 -2.98 -30.31
CA ASP A 159 8.76 -3.37 -31.04
C ASP A 159 8.75 -4.85 -31.48
N GLY A 160 7.83 -5.65 -30.95
CA GLY A 160 7.93 -7.11 -30.96
C GLY A 160 7.27 -7.89 -32.11
N GLY A 161 6.57 -7.25 -33.03
CA GLY A 161 5.75 -7.97 -34.02
C GLY A 161 4.64 -8.80 -33.35
N GLU A 162 4.08 -9.80 -34.05
CA GLU A 162 2.90 -10.57 -33.59
C GLU A 162 3.09 -11.37 -32.28
N ASP A 163 4.31 -11.49 -31.76
CA ASP A 163 4.62 -12.36 -30.62
C ASP A 163 4.35 -11.67 -29.27
N GLN A 164 3.25 -12.05 -28.61
CA GLN A 164 2.75 -11.41 -27.38
C GLN A 164 3.29 -12.01 -26.07
N VAL A 165 4.15 -13.03 -26.15
CA VAL A 165 4.60 -13.80 -24.96
C VAL A 165 5.27 -12.92 -23.91
N LEU A 166 6.19 -12.04 -24.32
CA LEU A 166 6.94 -11.18 -23.40
C LEU A 166 6.04 -10.09 -22.77
N PRO A 167 5.26 -9.30 -23.54
CA PRO A 167 4.29 -8.36 -22.97
C PRO A 167 3.29 -9.00 -21.99
N GLU A 168 2.74 -10.17 -22.35
CA GLU A 168 1.79 -10.88 -21.49
C GLU A 168 2.43 -11.36 -20.19
N THR A 169 3.67 -11.86 -20.26
CA THR A 169 4.40 -12.32 -19.06
C THR A 169 4.70 -11.15 -18.11
N LEU A 170 5.09 -9.99 -18.64
CA LEU A 170 5.36 -8.79 -17.86
C LEU A 170 4.09 -8.23 -17.20
N LEU A 171 2.97 -8.19 -17.94
CA LEU A 171 1.67 -7.81 -17.38
C LEU A 171 1.17 -8.81 -16.33
N SER A 172 1.39 -10.11 -16.53
CA SER A 172 1.08 -11.14 -15.54
C SER A 172 1.91 -10.93 -14.26
N THR A 173 3.18 -10.57 -14.41
CA THR A 173 4.07 -10.25 -13.28
C THR A 173 3.62 -9.02 -12.50
N ALA A 174 3.18 -7.97 -13.20
CA ALA A 174 2.59 -6.78 -12.58
C ALA A 174 1.35 -7.14 -11.73
N ILE A 175 0.47 -8.00 -12.26
CA ILE A 175 -0.70 -8.50 -11.53
C ILE A 175 -0.28 -9.27 -10.28
N GLU A 176 0.66 -10.20 -10.41
CA GLU A 176 1.13 -11.03 -9.30
C GLU A 176 1.83 -10.23 -8.20
N ALA A 177 2.57 -9.17 -8.54
CA ALA A 177 3.16 -8.27 -7.55
C ALA A 177 2.09 -7.53 -6.73
N LEU A 178 1.01 -7.06 -7.37
CA LEU A 178 -0.13 -6.45 -6.69
C LEU A 178 -0.91 -7.47 -5.86
N GLU A 179 -1.07 -8.70 -6.35
CA GLU A 179 -1.74 -9.77 -5.61
C GLU A 179 -0.94 -10.22 -4.39
N ALA A 180 0.38 -10.36 -4.51
CA ALA A 180 1.27 -10.66 -3.38
C ALA A 180 1.15 -9.56 -2.31
N TYR A 181 1.15 -8.28 -2.70
CA TYR A 181 0.92 -7.19 -1.76
C TYR A 181 -0.43 -7.30 -1.04
N ARG A 182 -1.50 -7.59 -1.79
CA ARG A 182 -2.87 -7.69 -1.28
C ARG A 182 -3.07 -8.86 -0.32
N VAL A 183 -2.48 -10.01 -0.62
CA VAL A 183 -2.75 -11.28 0.06
C VAL A 183 -1.71 -11.56 1.14
N ASP A 184 -0.43 -11.39 0.83
CA ASP A 184 0.63 -11.85 1.72
C ASP A 184 0.83 -10.89 2.90
N ILE A 185 0.63 -9.58 2.73
CA ILE A 185 0.83 -8.61 3.83
C ILE A 185 -0.11 -8.88 5.02
N PRO A 186 -1.44 -8.97 4.84
CA PRO A 186 -2.34 -9.25 5.97
C PRO A 186 -2.06 -10.59 6.65
N ILE A 187 -1.55 -11.58 5.90
CA ILE A 187 -1.23 -12.92 6.41
C ILE A 187 0.08 -12.89 7.21
N LEU A 188 1.15 -12.37 6.61
CA LEU A 188 2.49 -12.36 7.22
C LEU A 188 2.57 -11.45 8.44
N HIS A 189 1.81 -10.35 8.44
CA HIS A 189 1.85 -9.32 9.47
C HIS A 189 0.58 -9.29 10.34
N GLN A 190 -0.17 -10.39 10.39
CA GLN A 190 -1.47 -10.46 11.08
C GLN A 190 -1.40 -9.97 12.53
N THR A 191 -0.38 -10.38 13.29
CA THR A 191 -0.19 -9.97 14.68
C THR A 191 0.07 -8.47 14.82
N ALA A 192 0.87 -7.89 13.92
CA ALA A 192 1.13 -6.45 13.88
C ALA A 192 -0.14 -5.66 13.53
N PHE A 193 -0.94 -6.16 12.58
CA PHE A 193 -2.24 -5.58 12.27
C PHE A 193 -3.17 -5.63 13.48
N GLN A 194 -3.25 -6.76 14.21
CA GLN A 194 -4.09 -6.87 15.40
C GLN A 194 -3.74 -5.81 16.47
N GLY A 195 -2.44 -5.53 16.67
CA GLY A 195 -1.96 -4.60 17.69
C GLY A 195 -1.91 -3.13 17.27
N SER A 196 -1.89 -2.80 15.98
CA SER A 196 -1.57 -1.43 15.51
C SER A 196 -2.65 -0.83 14.59
N LEU A 197 -3.41 0.13 15.14
CA LEU A 197 -4.36 0.93 14.37
C LEU A 197 -3.67 1.74 13.26
N LYS A 198 -2.48 2.28 13.56
CA LYS A 198 -1.66 3.02 12.59
C LYS A 198 -1.32 2.17 11.37
N LEU A 199 -0.92 0.91 11.60
CA LEU A 199 -0.55 -0.01 10.52
C LEU A 199 -1.76 -0.37 9.63
N ARG A 200 -2.93 -0.60 10.23
CA ARG A 200 -4.19 -0.81 9.48
C ARG A 200 -4.53 0.40 8.60
N CYS A 201 -4.35 1.62 9.13
CA CYS A 201 -4.55 2.86 8.37
C CYS A 201 -3.53 3.02 7.23
N LEU A 202 -2.25 2.71 7.46
CA LEU A 202 -1.21 2.74 6.42
C LEU A 202 -1.51 1.76 5.29
N TYR A 203 -1.87 0.53 5.63
CA TYR A 203 -2.23 -0.47 4.64
C TYR A 203 -3.44 -0.05 3.80
N HIS A 204 -4.44 0.57 4.43
CA HIS A 204 -5.56 1.18 3.71
C HIS A 204 -5.07 2.22 2.69
N ASN A 205 -4.22 3.15 3.11
CA ASN A 205 -3.68 4.20 2.24
C ASN A 205 -2.83 3.64 1.11
N ASP A 206 -2.00 2.64 1.38
CA ASP A 206 -1.18 1.96 0.38
C ASP A 206 -2.05 1.33 -0.71
N CYS A 207 -3.04 0.54 -0.29
CA CYS A 207 -4.00 -0.07 -1.19
C CYS A 207 -4.80 0.97 -1.98
N PHE A 208 -5.19 2.06 -1.33
CA PHE A 208 -5.90 3.17 -1.98
C PHE A 208 -5.03 3.85 -3.04
N MET A 209 -3.77 4.16 -2.72
CA MET A 209 -2.80 4.74 -3.65
C MET A 209 -2.53 3.80 -4.83
N LEU A 210 -2.17 2.54 -4.58
CA LEU A 210 -1.90 1.55 -5.63
C LEU A 210 -3.12 1.38 -6.55
N SER A 211 -4.32 1.31 -5.96
CA SER A 211 -5.55 1.22 -6.75
C SER A 211 -5.80 2.45 -7.62
N HIS A 212 -5.45 3.65 -7.12
CA HIS A 212 -5.61 4.89 -7.87
C HIS A 212 -4.64 4.96 -9.06
N VAL A 213 -3.39 4.53 -8.85
CA VAL A 213 -2.37 4.50 -9.92
C VAL A 213 -2.75 3.50 -11.00
N PHE A 214 -3.09 2.27 -10.62
CA PHE A 214 -3.25 1.15 -11.56
C PHE A 214 -4.70 0.94 -12.04
N GLY A 215 -5.69 1.52 -11.35
CA GLY A 215 -7.11 1.40 -11.68
C GLY A 215 -7.57 2.24 -12.87
N ASN A 216 -6.77 3.20 -13.32
CA ASN A 216 -7.07 4.09 -14.44
C ASN A 216 -6.12 3.91 -15.64
N ILE A 217 -5.24 2.91 -15.60
CA ILE A 217 -4.33 2.64 -16.71
C ILE A 217 -5.15 2.05 -17.86
N ARG A 218 -4.90 2.53 -19.09
CA ARG A 218 -5.38 1.93 -20.35
C ARG A 218 -4.66 0.59 -20.63
N SER A 219 -4.59 -0.28 -19.62
CA SER A 219 -3.99 -1.60 -19.67
C SER A 219 -5.10 -2.66 -19.70
N THR A 220 -4.70 -3.93 -19.60
CA THR A 220 -5.58 -5.09 -19.54
C THR A 220 -6.63 -4.96 -18.43
N SER A 221 -7.84 -5.45 -18.70
CA SER A 221 -8.95 -5.49 -17.74
C SER A 221 -8.58 -6.22 -16.44
N ARG A 222 -7.67 -7.20 -16.51
CA ARG A 222 -7.18 -7.96 -15.35
C ARG A 222 -6.40 -7.10 -14.36
N LEU A 223 -5.47 -6.25 -14.84
CA LEU A 223 -4.70 -5.35 -13.97
C LEU A 223 -5.62 -4.37 -13.24
N VAL A 224 -6.59 -3.79 -13.96
CA VAL A 224 -7.61 -2.91 -13.38
C VAL A 224 -8.46 -3.66 -12.34
N SER A 225 -8.88 -4.89 -12.64
CA SER A 225 -9.59 -5.76 -11.70
C SER A 225 -8.79 -5.96 -10.40
N THR A 226 -7.50 -6.28 -10.51
CA THR A 226 -6.63 -6.51 -9.35
C THR A 226 -6.41 -5.23 -8.55
N ALA A 227 -6.26 -4.09 -9.22
CA ALA A 227 -6.21 -2.78 -8.57
C ALA A 227 -7.49 -2.45 -7.78
N MET A 228 -8.67 -2.79 -8.32
CA MET A 228 -9.94 -2.60 -7.60
C MET A 228 -10.06 -3.56 -6.41
N LYS A 229 -9.57 -4.80 -6.52
CA LYS A 229 -9.50 -5.75 -5.38
C LYS A 229 -8.55 -5.26 -4.28
N LEU A 230 -7.44 -4.61 -4.63
CA LEU A 230 -6.56 -3.96 -3.64
C LEU A 230 -7.34 -2.90 -2.85
N ARG A 231 -8.12 -2.06 -3.54
CA ARG A 231 -8.93 -1.04 -2.89
C ARG A 231 -9.96 -1.63 -1.91
N SER A 232 -10.63 -2.72 -2.31
CA SER A 232 -11.60 -3.38 -1.42
C SER A 232 -10.90 -3.98 -0.20
N SER A 233 -9.79 -4.71 -0.38
CA SER A 233 -9.03 -5.30 0.73
C SER A 233 -8.47 -4.25 1.70
N GLY A 234 -7.94 -3.13 1.21
CA GLY A 234 -7.53 -2.03 2.10
C GLY A 234 -8.70 -1.37 2.84
N SER A 235 -9.88 -1.33 2.23
CA SER A 235 -11.10 -0.82 2.89
C SER A 235 -11.65 -1.79 3.93
N GLU A 236 -11.61 -3.10 3.67
CA GLU A 236 -12.00 -4.15 4.61
C GLU A 236 -11.18 -4.07 5.90
N VAL A 237 -9.85 -3.98 5.80
CA VAL A 237 -8.96 -3.85 6.97
C VAL A 237 -9.24 -2.59 7.78
N LEU A 238 -9.54 -1.46 7.11
CA LEU A 238 -9.91 -0.22 7.82
C LEU A 238 -11.27 -0.35 8.50
N LEU A 239 -12.26 -0.95 7.84
CA LEU A 239 -13.60 -1.15 8.40
C LEU A 239 -13.55 -2.11 9.61
N GLU A 240 -12.73 -3.16 9.55
CA GLU A 240 -12.46 -4.05 10.68
C GLU A 240 -11.79 -3.28 11.84
N ALA A 241 -10.81 -2.41 11.55
CA ALA A 241 -10.21 -1.53 12.57
C ALA A 241 -11.26 -0.64 13.26
N ILE A 242 -12.16 -0.04 12.48
CA ILE A 242 -13.23 0.79 13.01
C ILE A 242 -14.20 -0.06 13.83
N ALA A 243 -14.53 -1.27 13.38
CA ALA A 243 -15.40 -2.19 14.12
C ALA A 243 -14.78 -2.62 15.46
N ASP A 244 -13.48 -2.94 15.48
CA ASP A 244 -12.74 -3.28 16.70
C ASP A 244 -12.76 -2.13 17.71
N GLU A 245 -12.52 -0.89 17.27
CA GLU A 245 -12.56 0.28 18.15
C GLU A 245 -13.97 0.56 18.67
N LYS A 246 -15.00 0.37 17.85
CA LYS A 246 -16.40 0.42 18.30
C LYS A 246 -16.69 -0.67 19.34
N GLN A 247 -16.21 -1.89 19.11
CA GLN A 247 -16.43 -2.99 20.05
C GLN A 247 -15.74 -2.75 21.39
N ARG A 248 -14.49 -2.25 21.37
CA ARG A 248 -13.75 -1.85 22.59
C ARG A 248 -14.50 -0.77 23.36
N LEU A 249 -15.07 0.20 22.64
CA LEU A 249 -15.89 1.23 23.22
C LEU A 249 -17.15 0.64 23.90
N TYR A 250 -17.88 -0.25 23.22
CA TYR A 250 -19.05 -0.93 23.79
C TYR A 250 -18.69 -1.72 25.06
N GLN A 251 -17.62 -2.52 25.00
CA GLN A 251 -17.13 -3.28 26.16
C GLN A 251 -16.74 -2.36 27.32
N SER A 252 -16.12 -1.22 27.04
CA SER A 252 -15.78 -0.24 28.07
C SER A 252 -17.02 0.36 28.73
N ILE A 253 -18.13 0.56 27.99
CA ILE A 253 -19.40 1.04 28.56
C ILE A 253 -20.04 -0.06 29.39
N GLU A 254 -20.10 -1.29 28.87
CA GLU A 254 -20.72 -2.43 29.57
C GLU A 254 -20.00 -2.77 30.89
N ILE A 255 -18.67 -2.79 30.90
CA ILE A 255 -17.86 -3.11 32.09
C ILE A 255 -17.88 -1.97 33.13
N SER A 256 -18.06 -0.73 32.67
CA SER A 256 -18.14 0.42 33.56
C SER A 256 -19.48 0.49 34.29
N SER A 257 -19.58 1.42 35.25
CA SER A 257 -20.80 1.73 36.01
C SER A 257 -22.04 2.06 35.15
N PHE A 258 -21.89 2.20 33.84
CA PHE A 258 -22.97 2.34 32.87
C PHE A 258 -23.76 1.04 32.61
N GLY A 259 -23.19 -0.14 32.90
CA GLY A 259 -23.84 -1.45 32.70
C GLY A 259 -24.67 -1.97 33.89
N ASP A 260 -24.25 -1.69 35.13
CA ASP A 260 -24.82 -2.30 36.35
C ASP A 260 -25.96 -1.47 36.99
N GLY A 261 -26.64 -0.62 36.22
CA GLY A 261 -27.71 0.24 36.73
C GLY A 261 -27.23 1.34 37.69
N SER A 262 -25.91 1.56 37.85
CA SER A 262 -25.40 2.64 38.73
C SER A 262 -25.81 4.03 38.25
N LEU A 263 -26.14 4.18 36.95
CA LEU A 263 -26.68 5.41 36.39
C LEU A 263 -27.99 5.88 37.07
N THR A 264 -28.79 4.99 37.64
CA THR A 264 -30.02 5.36 38.37
C THR A 264 -29.74 6.26 39.57
N HIS A 265 -28.53 6.14 40.13
CA HIS A 265 -28.05 6.89 41.30
C HIS A 265 -26.94 7.89 40.94
N TYR A 266 -26.82 8.32 39.67
CA TYR A 266 -25.78 9.26 39.23
C TYR A 266 -25.79 10.62 39.98
N GLY A 267 -26.88 10.95 40.70
CA GLY A 267 -26.94 12.09 41.62
C GLY A 267 -26.09 11.94 42.90
N THR A 268 -25.73 10.71 43.29
CA THR A 268 -24.90 10.47 44.49
C THR A 268 -23.41 10.77 44.20
N PRO A 269 -22.71 11.53 45.08
CA PRO A 269 -21.34 11.99 44.80
C PRO A 269 -20.33 10.89 44.48
N HIS A 270 -20.43 9.73 45.14
CA HIS A 270 -19.52 8.61 44.92
C HIS A 270 -19.73 7.95 43.55
N VAL A 271 -20.99 7.70 43.18
CA VAL A 271 -21.35 7.11 41.88
C VAL A 271 -21.02 8.07 40.75
N ARG A 272 -21.36 9.34 40.91
CA ARG A 272 -21.01 10.39 39.95
C ARG A 272 -19.52 10.43 39.66
N LYS A 273 -18.69 10.47 40.71
CA LYS A 273 -17.23 10.51 40.58
C LYS A 273 -16.67 9.30 39.84
N GLN A 274 -17.23 8.11 40.08
CA GLN A 274 -16.81 6.88 39.40
C GLN A 274 -17.19 6.91 37.91
N CYS A 275 -18.43 7.26 37.59
CA CYS A 275 -18.91 7.40 36.21
C CYS A 275 -18.11 8.47 35.44
N ASP A 276 -17.83 9.62 36.06
CA ASP A 276 -17.06 10.71 35.45
C ASP A 276 -15.61 10.29 35.17
N LEU A 277 -15.01 9.48 36.05
CA LEU A 277 -13.67 8.94 35.85
C LEU A 277 -13.63 7.98 34.65
N GLU A 278 -14.60 7.07 34.54
CA GLU A 278 -14.66 6.14 33.40
C GLU A 278 -14.93 6.87 32.09
N LEU A 279 -15.84 7.84 32.07
CA LEU A 279 -16.05 8.69 30.89
C LEU A 279 -14.79 9.44 30.49
N THR A 280 -14.04 9.96 31.46
CA THR A 280 -12.78 10.66 31.18
C THR A 280 -11.78 9.73 30.49
N ARG A 281 -11.68 8.47 30.93
CA ARG A 281 -10.82 7.45 30.28
C ARG A 281 -11.31 7.14 28.87
N MET A 282 -12.62 6.96 28.69
CA MET A 282 -13.22 6.72 27.39
C MET A 282 -13.01 7.88 26.41
N PHE A 283 -13.16 9.12 26.87
CA PHE A 283 -12.89 10.32 26.08
C PHE A 283 -11.41 10.39 25.70
N ALA A 284 -10.49 10.09 26.62
CA ALA A 284 -9.06 10.07 26.34
C ALA A 284 -8.71 9.01 25.28
N HIS A 285 -9.27 7.80 25.38
CA HIS A 285 -9.10 6.75 24.38
C HIS A 285 -9.63 7.16 23.01
N ASN A 286 -10.88 7.64 22.95
CA ASN A 286 -11.49 8.12 21.71
C ASN A 286 -10.71 9.27 21.08
N GLN A 287 -10.19 10.19 21.90
CA GLN A 287 -9.36 11.28 21.41
C GLN A 287 -8.07 10.75 20.77
N GLU A 288 -7.44 9.73 21.36
CA GLU A 288 -6.23 9.13 20.81
C GLU A 288 -6.49 8.38 19.50
N VAL A 289 -7.55 7.58 19.44
CA VAL A 289 -8.00 6.90 18.22
C VAL A 289 -8.30 7.91 17.10
N CYS A 290 -9.04 8.98 17.43
CA CYS A 290 -9.37 10.04 16.48
C CYS A 290 -8.13 10.78 15.98
N ARG A 291 -7.13 11.03 16.86
CA ARG A 291 -5.84 11.61 16.45
C ARG A 291 -5.11 10.70 15.47
N VAL A 292 -5.09 9.39 15.71
CA VAL A 292 -4.49 8.44 14.76
C VAL A 292 -5.21 8.49 13.42
N TYR A 293 -6.55 8.46 13.40
CA TYR A 293 -7.29 8.58 12.13
C TYR A 293 -7.01 9.90 11.40
N ALA A 294 -7.01 11.03 12.12
CA ALA A 294 -6.72 12.33 11.53
C ALA A 294 -5.29 12.45 11.00
N ALA A 295 -4.31 11.86 11.69
CA ALA A 295 -2.91 11.91 11.28
C ALA A 295 -2.59 10.97 10.10
N MET A 296 -3.26 9.82 10.04
CA MET A 296 -2.91 8.77 9.07
C MET A 296 -3.77 8.80 7.81
N LEU A 297 -5.08 9.02 7.93
CA LEU A 297 -6.02 8.85 6.82
C LEU A 297 -6.25 10.17 6.05
N PRO A 298 -6.61 10.11 4.76
CA PRO A 298 -7.18 11.25 4.05
C PRO A 298 -8.32 11.90 4.84
N ALA A 299 -8.40 13.24 4.86
CA ALA A 299 -9.42 13.97 5.63
C ALA A 299 -10.86 13.44 5.49
N GLY A 300 -11.25 13.00 4.28
CA GLY A 300 -12.58 12.40 4.05
C GLY A 300 -12.77 11.04 4.73
N ALA A 301 -11.75 10.18 4.71
CA ALA A 301 -11.79 8.89 5.39
C ALA A 301 -11.66 9.05 6.91
N ALA A 302 -10.77 9.94 7.37
CA ALA A 302 -10.63 10.30 8.78
C ALA A 302 -11.95 10.83 9.35
N GLY A 303 -12.57 11.81 8.69
CA GLY A 303 -13.83 12.39 9.11
C GLY A 303 -14.95 11.35 9.22
N ASN A 304 -15.07 10.44 8.24
CA ASN A 304 -16.07 9.36 8.30
C ASN A 304 -15.81 8.37 9.44
N ALA A 305 -14.55 7.99 9.68
CA ALA A 305 -14.18 7.08 10.77
C ALA A 305 -14.46 7.71 12.14
N ILE A 306 -14.06 8.97 12.34
CA ILE A 306 -14.29 9.73 13.57
C ILE A 306 -15.79 9.93 13.80
N ALA A 307 -16.54 10.37 12.78
CA ALA A 307 -17.99 10.54 12.89
C ALA A 307 -18.69 9.21 13.23
N SER A 308 -18.24 8.11 12.64
CA SER A 308 -18.79 6.79 12.95
C SER A 308 -18.51 6.37 14.39
N LEU A 309 -17.30 6.60 14.90
CA LEU A 309 -16.94 6.28 16.29
C LEU A 309 -17.72 7.15 17.29
N CYS A 310 -17.76 8.46 17.07
CA CYS A 310 -18.54 9.39 17.91
C CYS A 310 -20.05 9.06 17.88
N GLY A 311 -20.58 8.68 16.71
CA GLY A 311 -21.98 8.29 16.57
C GLY A 311 -22.32 7.04 17.36
N GLU A 312 -21.49 6.00 17.30
CA GLU A 312 -21.67 4.80 18.13
C GLU A 312 -21.54 5.10 19.62
N PHE A 313 -20.61 5.99 20.00
CA PHE A 313 -20.44 6.35 21.41
C PHE A 313 -21.68 7.02 21.99
N LEU A 314 -22.21 8.01 21.29
CA LEU A 314 -23.45 8.69 21.68
C LEU A 314 -24.62 7.71 21.70
N LYS A 315 -24.73 6.82 20.71
CA LYS A 315 -25.78 5.80 20.65
C LYS A 315 -25.70 4.81 21.82
N ALA A 316 -24.51 4.35 22.17
CA ALA A 316 -24.31 3.43 23.27
C ALA A 316 -24.68 4.08 24.61
N LEU A 317 -24.17 5.28 24.86
CA LEU A 317 -24.44 6.02 26.10
C LEU A 317 -25.92 6.37 26.26
N THR A 318 -26.55 6.89 25.20
CA THR A 318 -27.99 7.18 25.20
C THR A 318 -28.81 5.90 25.37
N GLY A 319 -28.41 4.79 24.74
CA GLY A 319 -29.00 3.49 24.93
C GLY A 319 -28.96 3.01 26.39
N SER A 320 -27.81 3.14 27.05
CA SER A 320 -27.66 2.80 28.48
C SER A 320 -28.55 3.64 29.38
N ILE A 321 -28.72 4.94 29.08
CA ILE A 321 -29.61 5.83 29.83
C ILE A 321 -31.08 5.48 29.59
N LEU A 322 -31.47 5.19 28.35
CA LEU A 322 -32.84 4.83 27.98
C LEU A 322 -33.26 3.45 28.51
N ALA A 323 -32.30 2.57 28.78
CA ALA A 323 -32.53 1.24 29.36
C ALA A 323 -32.80 1.27 30.88
N LEU A 324 -32.64 2.43 31.53
CA LEU A 324 -32.90 2.55 32.97
C LEU A 324 -34.41 2.44 33.25
N ALA A 325 -34.78 1.52 34.13
CA ALA A 325 -36.18 1.32 34.52
C ALA A 325 -36.77 2.54 35.26
N GLU A 326 -35.96 3.18 36.10
CA GLU A 326 -36.31 4.39 36.84
C GLU A 326 -35.09 5.31 36.93
N ILE A 327 -35.32 6.64 36.87
CA ILE A 327 -34.29 7.66 37.02
C ILE A 327 -34.66 8.52 38.23
N ALA A 328 -33.81 8.53 39.25
CA ALA A 328 -34.03 9.40 40.42
C ALA A 328 -33.99 10.88 40.00
N ALA A 329 -34.82 11.73 40.60
CA ALA A 329 -34.86 13.17 40.27
C ALA A 329 -33.49 13.85 40.38
N GLU A 330 -32.69 13.45 41.36
CA GLU A 330 -31.31 13.92 41.60
C GLU A 330 -30.32 13.46 40.52
N ALA A 331 -30.64 12.39 39.79
CA ALA A 331 -29.83 11.88 38.68
C ALA A 331 -30.18 12.56 37.35
N CYS A 332 -31.40 13.11 37.18
CA CYS A 332 -31.84 13.74 35.94
C CYS A 332 -30.92 14.88 35.47
N ASP A 333 -30.62 15.85 36.34
CA ASP A 333 -29.76 16.98 36.01
C ASP A 333 -28.32 16.53 35.73
N GLY A 334 -27.84 15.53 36.47
CA GLY A 334 -26.52 14.95 36.27
C GLY A 334 -26.39 14.25 34.91
N LEU A 335 -27.39 13.43 34.54
CA LEU A 335 -27.44 12.75 33.25
C LEU A 335 -27.56 13.74 32.08
N ALA A 336 -28.34 14.81 32.25
CA ALA A 336 -28.44 15.88 31.26
C ALA A 336 -27.07 16.58 31.05
N PHE A 337 -26.36 16.88 32.14
CA PHE A 337 -25.01 17.46 32.06
C PHE A 337 -24.01 16.51 31.40
N LEU A 338 -24.06 15.23 31.74
CA LEU A 338 -23.22 14.18 31.17
C LEU A 338 -23.44 14.04 29.66
N LEU A 339 -24.69 14.02 29.20
CA LEU A 339 -25.04 13.97 27.79
C LEU A 339 -24.54 15.22 27.05
N ALA A 340 -24.80 16.41 27.60
CA ALA A 340 -24.32 17.66 27.01
C ALA A 340 -22.78 17.69 26.89
N GLY A 341 -22.07 17.25 27.93
CA GLY A 341 -20.61 17.15 27.92
C GLY A 341 -20.09 16.15 26.88
N THR A 342 -20.79 15.03 26.72
CA THR A 342 -20.44 14.01 25.72
C THR A 342 -20.65 14.53 24.29
N VAL A 343 -21.77 15.20 24.03
CA VAL A 343 -22.05 15.83 22.74
C VAL A 343 -20.97 16.87 22.41
N ALA A 344 -20.67 17.77 23.36
CA ALA A 344 -19.63 18.78 23.17
C ALA A 344 -18.24 18.16 22.91
N ASN A 345 -17.92 17.02 23.55
CA ASN A 345 -16.68 16.31 23.30
C ASN A 345 -16.64 15.72 21.87
N CYS A 346 -17.71 15.04 21.45
CA CYS A 346 -17.84 14.49 20.10
C CYS A 346 -17.75 15.59 19.02
N GLU A 347 -18.40 16.74 19.23
CA GLU A 347 -18.30 17.89 18.32
C GLU A 347 -16.87 18.44 18.22
N ARG A 348 -16.13 18.46 19.34
CA ARG A 348 -14.71 18.83 19.36
C ARG A 348 -13.80 17.83 18.66
N LEU A 349 -14.20 16.56 18.55
CA LEU A 349 -13.45 15.55 17.80
C LEU A 349 -13.79 15.58 16.31
N ALA A 350 -15.04 15.86 15.97
CA ALA A 350 -15.54 15.89 14.59
C ALA A 350 -15.36 17.24 13.88
N THR A 351 -14.70 18.22 14.50
CA THR A 351 -14.64 19.60 13.98
C THR A 351 -13.76 19.70 12.73
N PRO A 352 -14.25 20.31 11.62
CA PRO A 352 -13.52 20.41 10.35
C PRO A 352 -12.17 21.10 10.45
N ASP A 353 -11.99 22.04 11.39
CA ASP A 353 -10.74 22.79 11.53
C ASP A 353 -9.60 21.91 12.05
N ARG A 354 -9.89 20.90 12.88
CA ARG A 354 -8.89 19.90 13.29
C ARG A 354 -8.49 18.95 12.16
N LEU A 355 -9.42 18.65 11.26
CA LEU A 355 -9.12 17.88 10.04
C LEU A 355 -8.29 18.71 9.06
N ARG A 356 -8.51 20.04 8.98
CA ARG A 356 -7.69 20.98 8.20
C ARG A 356 -6.31 21.19 8.80
N GLU A 357 -6.20 21.28 10.11
CA GLU A 357 -4.92 21.34 10.84
C GLU A 357 -4.15 20.03 10.66
N ALA A 358 -4.80 18.87 10.72
CA ALA A 358 -4.17 17.58 10.43
C ALA A 358 -3.65 17.48 8.99
N ASP A 359 -4.43 17.97 8.00
CA ASP A 359 -3.95 18.10 6.61
C ASP A 359 -2.72 19.03 6.50
N ALA A 360 -2.70 20.13 7.27
CA ALA A 360 -1.60 21.10 7.29
C ALA A 360 -0.35 20.58 8.04
N ASP A 361 -0.53 19.81 9.11
CA ASP A 361 0.54 19.20 9.88
C ASP A 361 1.13 17.98 9.16
N ALA A 362 0.31 17.19 8.47
CA ALA A 362 0.79 16.19 7.50
C ALA A 362 1.63 16.86 6.40
N ALA A 363 1.22 18.06 5.93
CA ALA A 363 1.99 18.85 4.97
C ALA A 363 3.29 19.48 5.57
N LYS A 364 3.38 19.71 6.88
CA LYS A 364 4.63 20.12 7.56
C LYS A 364 5.56 18.93 7.82
N GLY A 365 5.01 17.79 8.23
CA GLY A 365 5.72 16.51 8.28
C GLY A 365 6.33 16.18 6.91
N TYR A 366 5.58 16.43 5.84
CA TYR A 366 6.06 16.37 4.45
C TYR A 366 7.28 17.25 4.16
N GLN A 367 7.28 18.53 4.55
CA GLN A 367 8.46 19.39 4.34
C GLN A 367 9.70 18.88 5.09
N THR A 368 9.50 18.19 6.20
CA THR A 368 10.58 17.66 7.03
C THR A 368 11.10 16.34 6.44
N ALA A 369 10.20 15.45 6.02
CA ALA A 369 10.54 14.19 5.35
C ALA A 369 11.17 14.41 3.97
N VAL A 370 10.67 15.36 3.16
CA VAL A 370 11.26 15.72 1.86
C VAL A 370 12.67 16.28 2.03
N LYS A 371 12.92 17.14 3.01
CA LYS A 371 14.28 17.63 3.31
C LYS A 371 15.23 16.50 3.70
N ARG A 372 14.75 15.50 4.45
CA ARG A 372 15.54 14.31 4.82
C ARG A 372 15.83 13.42 3.62
N VAL A 373 14.85 13.20 2.73
CA VAL A 373 15.03 12.40 1.50
C VAL A 373 15.95 13.11 0.51
N GLN A 374 15.82 14.42 0.34
CA GLN A 374 16.72 15.22 -0.50
C GLN A 374 18.15 15.18 0.05
N ALA A 375 18.34 15.33 1.37
CA ALA A 375 19.64 15.18 2.00
C ALA A 375 20.23 13.77 1.81
N PHE A 376 19.39 12.72 1.78
CA PHE A 376 19.85 11.35 1.53
C PHE A 376 20.22 11.12 0.06
N GLN A 377 19.52 11.75 -0.88
CA GLN A 377 19.84 11.72 -2.30
C GLN A 377 21.09 12.52 -2.68
N GLU A 378 21.50 13.48 -1.84
CA GLU A 378 22.76 14.24 -2.01
C GLU A 378 23.98 13.49 -1.43
N ILE A 379 23.75 12.46 -0.59
CA ILE A 379 24.80 11.63 0.02
C ILE A 379 25.11 10.38 -0.82
N LEU A 380 24.15 9.91 -1.63
CA LEU A 380 24.33 8.85 -2.63
C LEU A 380 24.83 9.41 -3.95
#